data_AF-A0A9W6SZN5-F1
#
_entry.id   AF-A0A9W6SZN5-F1
#
_cell.length_a   1.000
_cell.length_b   1.000
_cell.length_c   1.000
_cell.angle_alpha   90.00
_cell.angle_beta   90.00
_cell.angle_gamma   90.00
#
_symmetry.space_group_name_H-M   'P 1'
#
loop_
_entity.id
_entity.type
_entity.pdbx_description
1 polymer ?
#
loop_
_entity_poly.entity_id
_entity_poly.type
_entity_poly.pdbx_seq_one_letter_code
_entity_poly.pdbx_strand_id
1 'polypeptide(L)'
;MAYDNSMDTLQGWPNGVSIVKTYERQFTNQSNHTAFPYVPDSQSFLNLNLTAKPTFFGCYSSNLTDLMKEVGTDTVPPLVVYVANRPFTFDSNTSTFKMSYDNEEKLSLIENGFAVSTRKNLTLDDEYRACIGCAILQRSRERLGMPLGSQCQKCFDEYCWDGSLDTDVSHNINFTEDGMTNDSDTTNASSGTSSLLSSKNSFVNTWGVIIGIFVICMIGF
;
A
#
# COMPACT_ATOMS: atom_id res chain seq x y z
N MET A 1 6.75 -7.39 -15.25
CA MET A 1 6.56 -7.05 -13.82
C MET A 1 7.74 -6.22 -13.39
N ALA A 2 7.51 -5.20 -12.57
CA ALA A 2 8.52 -4.28 -12.04
C ALA A 2 8.44 -4.30 -10.51
N TYR A 3 9.53 -4.64 -9.86
CA TYR A 3 9.65 -4.61 -8.40
C TYR A 3 10.48 -3.40 -8.01
N ASP A 4 9.94 -2.59 -7.11
CA ASP A 4 10.59 -1.37 -6.63
C ASP A 4 10.96 -1.50 -5.17
N ASN A 5 12.27 -1.49 -4.89
CA ASN A 5 12.82 -1.55 -3.54
C ASN A 5 13.72 -0.33 -3.28
N SER A 6 13.46 0.77 -3.99
CA SER A 6 14.19 2.03 -3.83
C SER A 6 13.94 2.65 -2.46
N MET A 7 14.90 3.47 -2.04
CA MET A 7 14.88 4.24 -0.80
C MET A 7 14.58 5.70 -1.15
N ASP A 8 13.37 6.00 -1.61
CA ASP A 8 13.02 7.31 -2.18
C ASP A 8 12.40 8.29 -1.17
N THR A 9 11.62 7.79 -0.20
CA THR A 9 11.04 8.61 0.86
C THR A 9 12.02 8.81 2.03
N LEU A 10 11.71 9.74 2.94
CA LEU A 10 12.49 9.95 4.16
C LEU A 10 12.53 8.71 5.06
N GLN A 11 11.47 7.89 5.01
CA GLN A 11 11.35 6.61 5.71
C GLN A 11 11.99 5.45 4.93
N GLY A 12 12.55 5.71 3.75
CA GLY A 12 13.27 4.73 2.95
C GLY A 12 12.39 3.77 2.16
N TRP A 13 11.16 4.18 1.81
CA TRP A 13 10.24 3.41 1.00
C TRP A 13 10.16 3.92 -0.45
N PRO A 14 9.70 3.11 -1.42
CA PRO A 14 9.52 3.55 -2.79
C PRO A 14 8.38 4.57 -2.94
N ASN A 15 8.53 5.51 -3.87
CA ASN A 15 7.48 6.46 -4.27
C ASN A 15 7.21 6.45 -5.79
N GLY A 16 7.67 5.42 -6.50
CA GLY A 16 7.49 5.26 -7.94
C GLY A 16 8.46 6.04 -8.82
N VAL A 17 9.41 6.82 -8.27
CA VAL A 17 10.38 7.58 -9.07
C VAL A 17 11.09 6.72 -10.12
N SER A 18 11.43 5.46 -9.80
CA SER A 18 12.10 4.54 -10.72
C SER A 18 11.29 4.29 -12.02
N ILE A 19 9.99 4.03 -11.89
CA ILE A 19 9.11 3.77 -13.03
C ILE A 19 8.71 5.07 -13.74
N VAL A 20 8.59 6.19 -13.01
CA VAL A 20 8.41 7.54 -13.59
C VAL A 20 9.59 7.88 -14.50
N LYS A 21 10.83 7.68 -14.04
CA LYS A 21 12.03 7.89 -14.87
C LYS A 21 12.10 6.94 -16.07
N THR A 22 11.57 5.74 -15.94
CA THR A 22 11.44 4.80 -17.07
C THR A 22 10.45 5.32 -18.12
N TYR A 23 9.30 5.86 -17.68
CA TYR A 23 8.33 6.51 -18.55
C TYR A 23 8.92 7.75 -19.24
N GLU A 24 9.55 8.66 -18.50
CA GLU A 24 10.17 9.87 -19.06
C GLU A 24 11.28 9.54 -20.08
N ARG A 25 12.06 8.48 -19.84
CA ARG A 25 13.14 8.06 -20.74
C ARG A 25 12.64 7.77 -22.15
N GLN A 26 11.39 7.35 -22.33
CA GLN A 26 10.86 7.00 -23.65
C GLN A 26 10.89 8.19 -24.64
N PHE A 27 10.83 9.42 -24.13
CA PHE A 27 10.85 10.66 -24.92
C PHE A 27 12.26 11.16 -25.22
N THR A 28 13.30 10.44 -24.79
CA THR A 28 14.70 10.77 -25.04
C THR A 28 15.25 9.91 -26.18
N ASN A 29 16.32 10.38 -26.85
CA ASN A 29 16.97 9.62 -27.94
C ASN A 29 17.45 8.22 -27.51
N GLN A 30 17.69 8.02 -26.21
CA GLN A 30 18.13 6.76 -25.61
C GLN A 30 17.04 5.68 -25.57
N SER A 31 15.77 6.02 -25.88
CA SER A 31 14.68 5.05 -25.95
C SER A 31 14.68 4.25 -27.24
N ASN A 32 15.27 4.80 -28.32
CA ASN A 32 15.21 4.20 -29.65
C ASN A 32 13.77 3.80 -30.07
N HIS A 33 12.81 4.72 -29.91
CA HIS A 33 11.39 4.50 -30.22
C HIS A 33 10.75 3.35 -29.41
N THR A 34 11.31 3.01 -28.25
CA THR A 34 10.71 2.07 -27.30
C THR A 34 9.70 2.80 -26.45
N ALA A 35 8.41 2.53 -26.66
CA ALA A 35 7.33 3.11 -25.88
C ALA A 35 7.09 2.37 -24.56
N PHE A 36 6.66 3.11 -23.55
CA PHE A 36 6.36 2.63 -22.19
C PHE A 36 4.98 3.17 -21.78
N PRO A 37 4.11 2.40 -21.11
CA PRO A 37 2.75 2.88 -20.79
C PRO A 37 2.78 4.16 -19.95
N TYR A 38 1.67 4.91 -19.97
CA TYR A 38 1.52 6.10 -19.11
C TYR A 38 1.74 5.76 -17.64
N VAL A 39 2.44 6.65 -16.95
CA VAL A 39 2.78 6.57 -15.52
C VAL A 39 2.61 7.98 -14.94
N PRO A 40 1.91 8.13 -13.80
CA PRO A 40 1.74 9.42 -13.16
C PRO A 40 3.03 9.89 -12.47
N ASP A 41 3.09 11.14 -12.02
CA ASP A 41 4.23 11.63 -11.25
C ASP A 41 4.30 11.02 -9.84
N SER A 42 5.44 11.18 -9.16
CA SER A 42 5.69 10.56 -7.86
C SER A 42 4.80 11.08 -6.73
N GLN A 43 4.24 12.29 -6.85
CA GLN A 43 3.26 12.79 -5.87
C GLN A 43 1.95 12.02 -6.01
N SER A 44 1.45 11.92 -7.22
CA SER A 44 0.26 11.13 -7.56
C SER A 44 0.41 9.66 -7.13
N PHE A 45 1.61 9.06 -7.24
CA PHE A 45 1.87 7.70 -6.75
C PHE A 45 1.53 7.50 -5.28
N LEU A 46 1.96 8.44 -4.43
CA LEU A 46 1.74 8.37 -3.00
C LEU A 46 0.29 8.70 -2.65
N ASN A 47 -0.26 9.75 -3.24
CA ASN A 47 -1.61 10.23 -2.92
C ASN A 47 -2.68 9.22 -3.34
N LEU A 48 -2.49 8.56 -4.48
CA LEU A 48 -3.42 7.55 -5.01
C LEU A 48 -3.14 6.14 -4.47
N ASN A 49 -2.26 5.99 -3.47
CA ASN A 49 -1.88 4.69 -2.88
C ASN A 49 -1.37 3.66 -3.90
N LEU A 50 -0.72 4.08 -4.99
CA LEU A 50 -0.22 3.18 -6.05
C LEU A 50 0.96 2.31 -5.58
N THR A 51 1.53 2.62 -4.42
CA THR A 51 2.58 1.84 -3.74
C THR A 51 2.02 0.89 -2.68
N ALA A 52 0.75 1.03 -2.29
CA ALA A 52 0.14 0.20 -1.25
C ALA A 52 -0.25 -1.19 -1.76
N LYS A 53 -0.65 -1.30 -3.02
CA LYS A 53 -0.93 -2.58 -3.68
C LYS A 53 -0.27 -2.60 -5.07
N PRO A 54 -0.12 -3.78 -5.69
CA PRO A 54 0.33 -3.86 -7.08
C PRO A 54 -0.50 -2.93 -7.98
N THR A 55 0.14 -2.21 -8.89
CA THR A 55 -0.57 -1.28 -9.79
C THR A 55 -0.25 -1.65 -11.24
N PHE A 56 -1.28 -1.73 -12.08
CA PHE A 56 -1.13 -2.13 -13.47
C PHE A 56 -1.17 -0.88 -14.37
N PHE A 57 -0.13 -0.72 -15.18
CA PHE A 57 -0.01 0.37 -16.14
C PHE A 57 -0.21 -0.13 -17.57
N GLY A 58 -0.97 0.63 -18.36
CA GLY A 58 -1.23 0.34 -19.76
C GLY A 58 -2.15 -0.85 -20.01
N CYS A 59 -3.15 -1.09 -19.15
CA CYS A 59 -3.99 -2.28 -19.27
C CYS A 59 -4.73 -2.39 -20.62
N TYR A 60 -5.07 -1.27 -21.24
CA TYR A 60 -5.79 -1.21 -22.52
C TYR A 60 -4.91 -0.58 -23.60
N SER A 61 -4.65 -1.32 -24.69
CA SER A 61 -3.84 -0.79 -25.80
C SER A 61 -4.52 0.35 -26.57
N SER A 62 -5.85 0.39 -26.59
CA SER A 62 -6.63 1.48 -27.19
C SER A 62 -6.22 2.85 -26.65
N ASN A 63 -5.93 2.92 -25.35
CA ASN A 63 -5.60 4.16 -24.66
C ASN A 63 -4.15 4.61 -24.90
N LEU A 64 -3.33 3.79 -25.57
CA LEU A 64 -1.90 4.06 -25.81
C LEU A 64 -1.63 4.54 -27.24
N THR A 65 -2.67 4.69 -28.07
CA THR A 65 -2.52 5.05 -29.49
C THR A 65 -1.81 6.40 -29.69
N ASP A 66 -2.12 7.39 -28.87
CA ASP A 66 -1.50 8.72 -29.00
C ASP A 66 -0.07 8.75 -28.46
N LEU A 67 0.21 8.02 -27.38
CA LEU A 67 1.56 7.79 -26.88
C LEU A 67 2.47 7.14 -27.92
N MET A 68 1.96 6.13 -28.64
CA MET A 68 2.68 5.44 -29.69
C MET A 68 3.03 6.37 -30.86
N LYS A 69 2.12 7.28 -31.23
CA LYS A 69 2.41 8.31 -32.24
C LYS A 69 3.46 9.31 -31.76
N GLU A 70 3.37 9.74 -30.50
CA GLU A 70 4.32 10.67 -29.90
C GLU A 70 5.74 10.09 -29.85
N VAL A 71 5.87 8.81 -29.50
CA VAL A 71 7.15 8.09 -29.48
C VAL A 71 7.60 7.67 -30.89
N GLY A 72 6.70 7.66 -31.87
CA GLY A 72 6.99 7.27 -33.25
C GLY A 72 7.18 5.77 -33.44
N THR A 73 6.32 4.95 -32.82
CA THR A 73 6.40 3.48 -32.89
C THR A 73 5.05 2.84 -33.17
N ASP A 74 5.06 1.74 -33.91
CA ASP A 74 3.88 0.88 -34.13
C ASP A 74 3.77 -0.24 -33.09
N THR A 75 4.73 -0.32 -32.16
CA THR A 75 4.76 -1.36 -31.13
C THR A 75 3.96 -0.93 -29.91
N VAL A 76 2.92 -1.70 -29.59
CA VAL A 76 2.10 -1.50 -28.37
C VAL A 76 2.97 -1.69 -27.12
N PRO A 77 3.03 -0.71 -26.20
CA PRO A 77 3.77 -0.84 -24.95
C PRO A 77 3.31 -2.05 -24.12
N PRO A 78 4.19 -2.64 -23.29
CA PRO A 78 3.79 -3.73 -22.40
C PRO A 78 2.77 -3.26 -21.36
N LEU A 79 1.93 -4.19 -20.88
CA LEU A 79 1.23 -4.01 -19.61
C LEU A 79 2.25 -4.23 -18.49
N VAL A 80 2.43 -3.24 -17.62
CA VAL A 80 3.42 -3.31 -16.54
C VAL A 80 2.70 -3.46 -15.21
N VAL A 81 2.93 -4.58 -14.53
CA VAL A 81 2.56 -4.75 -13.12
C VAL A 81 3.70 -4.19 -12.27
N TYR A 82 3.45 -3.09 -11.58
CA TYR A 82 4.35 -2.45 -10.63
C TYR A 82 4.05 -2.95 -9.21
N VAL A 83 5.09 -3.31 -8.46
CA VAL A 83 4.99 -3.77 -7.07
C VAL A 83 6.03 -3.01 -6.26
N ALA A 84 5.58 -2.20 -5.31
CA ALA A 84 6.46 -1.50 -4.38
C ALA A 84 6.73 -2.35 -3.13
N ASN A 85 7.96 -2.29 -2.65
CA ASN A 85 8.36 -2.81 -1.36
C ASN A 85 7.60 -2.08 -0.25
N ARG A 86 7.09 -2.84 0.72
CA ARG A 86 6.33 -2.30 1.85
C ARG A 86 6.35 -3.28 3.05
N PRO A 87 6.13 -2.81 4.28
CA PRO A 87 6.24 -3.64 5.48
C PRO A 87 4.93 -4.37 5.77
N PHE A 88 4.82 -5.64 5.35
CA PHE A 88 3.72 -6.52 5.78
C PHE A 88 4.07 -7.32 7.03
N THR A 89 5.27 -7.90 7.07
CA THR A 89 5.74 -8.75 8.17
C THR A 89 7.08 -8.28 8.73
N PHE A 90 7.83 -7.48 7.97
CA PHE A 90 9.15 -6.98 8.36
C PHE A 90 9.46 -5.66 7.65
N ASP A 91 10.14 -4.75 8.34
CA ASP A 91 10.61 -3.49 7.79
C ASP A 91 11.81 -3.73 6.86
N SER A 92 11.51 -3.97 5.59
CA SER A 92 12.48 -4.26 4.53
C SER A 92 13.08 -3.01 3.87
N ASN A 93 12.93 -1.81 4.45
CA ASN A 93 13.55 -0.55 4.03
C ASN A 93 15.03 -0.48 4.45
N THR A 94 15.78 -1.54 4.15
CA THR A 94 17.17 -1.69 4.54
C THR A 94 18.07 -0.81 3.68
N SER A 95 19.11 -0.20 4.27
CA SER A 95 20.07 0.62 3.52
C SER A 95 20.75 -0.15 2.39
N THR A 96 20.89 0.47 1.22
CA THR A 96 21.68 -0.06 0.09
C THR A 96 23.14 -0.35 0.46
N PHE A 97 23.67 0.26 1.52
CA PHE A 97 25.03 0.01 2.01
C PHE A 97 25.13 -1.14 3.02
N LYS A 98 24.00 -1.73 3.45
CA LYS A 98 24.00 -2.90 4.34
C LYS A 98 24.31 -4.16 3.54
N MET A 99 25.55 -4.63 3.68
CA MET A 99 26.08 -5.79 2.95
C MET A 99 26.02 -7.11 3.74
N SER A 100 25.61 -7.07 5.01
CA SER A 100 25.53 -8.26 5.88
C SER A 100 24.22 -8.26 6.65
N TYR A 101 23.61 -9.43 6.73
CA TYR A 101 22.36 -9.71 7.42
C TYR A 101 22.53 -11.00 8.22
N ASP A 102 22.00 -11.04 9.43
CA ASP A 102 21.91 -12.29 10.17
C ASP A 102 20.83 -13.21 9.56
N ASN A 103 20.73 -14.45 10.06
CA ASN A 103 19.84 -15.43 9.44
C ASN A 103 18.38 -15.06 9.62
N GLU A 104 18.02 -14.57 10.79
CA GLU A 104 16.68 -14.14 11.16
C GLU A 104 16.22 -12.95 10.30
N GLU A 105 17.07 -11.94 10.12
CA GLU A 105 16.83 -10.78 9.24
C GLU A 105 16.65 -11.22 7.78
N LYS A 106 17.50 -12.11 7.27
CA LYS A 106 17.37 -12.63 5.89
C LYS A 106 16.03 -13.34 5.68
N LEU A 107 15.65 -14.22 6.61
CA LEU A 107 14.39 -14.96 6.51
C LEU A 107 13.20 -14.01 6.58
N SER A 108 13.24 -13.03 7.48
CA SER A 108 12.18 -12.01 7.63
C SER A 108 12.05 -11.14 6.38
N LEU A 109 13.16 -10.75 5.75
CA LEU A 109 13.17 -10.02 4.49
C LEU A 109 12.52 -10.83 3.36
N ILE A 110 12.85 -12.12 3.25
CA ILE A 110 12.29 -13.03 2.24
C ILE A 110 10.79 -13.23 2.48
N GLU A 111 10.38 -13.44 3.73
CA GLU A 111 8.97 -13.59 4.10
C GLU A 111 8.16 -12.34 3.76
N ASN A 112 8.71 -11.15 4.05
CA ASN A 112 8.07 -9.90 3.66
C ASN A 112 8.00 -9.75 2.14
N GLY A 113 9.07 -10.07 1.41
CA GLY A 113 9.05 -10.07 -0.05
C GLY A 113 8.00 -11.00 -0.65
N PHE A 114 7.79 -12.17 -0.03
CA PHE A 114 6.70 -13.08 -0.38
C PHE A 114 5.33 -12.45 -0.09
N ALA A 115 5.13 -11.85 1.08
CA ALA A 115 3.89 -11.17 1.43
C ALA A 115 3.58 -10.01 0.46
N VAL A 116 4.57 -9.19 0.12
CA VAL A 116 4.45 -8.12 -0.89
C VAL A 116 4.03 -8.67 -2.25
N SER A 117 4.69 -9.73 -2.70
CA SER A 117 4.45 -10.30 -4.03
C SER A 117 3.14 -11.06 -4.17
N THR A 118 2.54 -11.49 -3.04
CA THR A 118 1.37 -12.40 -3.03
C THR A 118 0.13 -11.78 -2.39
N ARG A 119 0.10 -10.46 -2.13
CA ARG A 119 -0.99 -9.82 -1.38
C ARG A 119 -1.22 -10.53 -0.03
N LYS A 120 -0.11 -10.74 0.72
CA LYS A 120 -0.07 -11.42 2.02
C LYS A 120 -0.62 -12.85 1.94
N ASN A 121 -0.01 -13.69 1.10
CA ASN A 121 -0.46 -15.08 0.85
C ASN A 121 -1.94 -15.16 0.43
N LEU A 122 -2.36 -14.25 -0.46
CA LEU A 122 -3.73 -14.14 -0.97
C LEU A 122 -4.79 -13.86 0.11
N THR A 123 -4.39 -13.44 1.31
CA THR A 123 -5.34 -13.13 2.40
C THR A 123 -5.96 -11.75 2.26
N LEU A 124 -5.26 -10.81 1.61
CA LEU A 124 -5.80 -9.48 1.30
C LEU A 124 -6.57 -9.44 -0.01
N ASP A 125 -6.29 -10.38 -0.91
CA ASP A 125 -7.03 -10.57 -2.16
C ASP A 125 -6.80 -12.00 -2.69
N ASP A 126 -7.86 -12.81 -2.65
CA ASP A 126 -7.84 -14.21 -3.11
C ASP A 126 -7.89 -14.33 -4.65
N GLU A 127 -8.37 -13.30 -5.33
CA GLU A 127 -8.45 -13.21 -6.79
C GLU A 127 -7.16 -12.67 -7.44
N TYR A 128 -6.21 -12.15 -6.65
CA TYR A 128 -4.98 -11.53 -7.17
C TYR A 128 -4.21 -12.43 -8.15
N ARG A 129 -4.15 -13.74 -7.90
CA ARG A 129 -3.53 -14.71 -8.81
C ARG A 129 -4.24 -14.76 -10.17
N ALA A 130 -5.57 -14.69 -10.19
CA ALA A 130 -6.34 -14.61 -11.43
C ALA A 130 -6.08 -13.30 -12.16
N CYS A 131 -5.95 -12.19 -11.42
CA CYS A 131 -5.64 -10.87 -11.98
C CYS A 131 -4.27 -10.81 -12.66
N ILE A 132 -3.25 -11.46 -12.09
CA ILE A 132 -1.96 -11.64 -12.77
C ILE A 132 -2.11 -12.48 -14.05
N GLY A 133 -2.93 -13.54 -14.03
CA GLY A 133 -3.27 -14.31 -15.23
C GLY A 133 -3.91 -13.45 -16.32
N CYS A 134 -4.86 -12.58 -15.96
CA CYS A 134 -5.47 -11.63 -16.86
C CYS A 134 -4.46 -10.65 -17.47
N ALA A 135 -3.53 -10.14 -16.65
CA ALA A 135 -2.46 -9.25 -17.13
C ALA A 135 -1.53 -9.96 -18.15
N ILE A 136 -1.17 -11.23 -17.90
CA ILE A 136 -0.35 -12.05 -18.82
C ILE A 136 -1.04 -12.24 -20.17
N LEU A 137 -2.34 -12.52 -20.15
CA LEU A 137 -3.11 -12.82 -21.37
C LEU A 137 -3.53 -11.57 -22.14
N GLN A 138 -3.51 -10.39 -21.52
CA GLN A 138 -4.15 -9.18 -22.04
C GLN A 138 -3.68 -8.80 -23.46
N ARG A 139 -2.38 -8.77 -23.71
CA ARG A 139 -1.85 -8.39 -25.04
C ARG A 139 -2.18 -9.41 -26.11
N SER A 140 -2.19 -10.70 -25.77
CA SER A 140 -2.60 -11.75 -26.71
C SER A 140 -4.10 -11.63 -27.04
N ARG A 141 -4.93 -11.39 -26.02
CA ARG A 141 -6.37 -11.18 -26.14
C ARG A 141 -6.68 -10.01 -27.09
N GLU A 142 -6.05 -8.86 -26.88
CA GLU A 142 -6.24 -7.66 -27.71
C GLU A 142 -5.84 -7.92 -29.17
N ARG A 143 -4.70 -8.59 -29.40
CA ARG A 143 -4.25 -8.93 -30.76
C ARG A 143 -5.22 -9.88 -31.49
N LEU A 144 -5.90 -10.76 -30.76
CA LEU A 144 -6.89 -11.68 -31.30
C LEU A 144 -8.30 -11.07 -31.40
N GLY A 145 -8.49 -9.80 -31.00
CA GLY A 145 -9.79 -9.15 -31.01
C GLY A 145 -10.82 -9.79 -30.05
N MET A 146 -10.35 -10.49 -29.01
CA MET A 146 -11.24 -11.18 -28.07
C MET A 146 -11.77 -10.21 -27.00
N PRO A 147 -13.06 -10.31 -26.62
CA PRO A 147 -13.62 -9.46 -25.56
C PRO A 147 -13.02 -9.79 -24.18
N LEU A 148 -13.04 -8.82 -23.26
CA LEU A 148 -12.56 -9.02 -21.89
C LEU A 148 -13.65 -9.77 -21.11
N GLY A 149 -13.28 -10.89 -20.47
CA GLY A 149 -14.18 -11.61 -19.59
C GLY A 149 -14.47 -10.84 -18.31
N SER A 150 -15.61 -11.10 -17.67
CA SER A 150 -16.03 -10.41 -16.45
C SER A 150 -15.04 -10.54 -15.28
N GLN A 151 -14.35 -11.67 -15.14
CA GLN A 151 -13.30 -11.83 -14.13
C GLN A 151 -12.13 -10.88 -14.36
N CYS A 152 -11.61 -10.81 -15.59
CA CYS A 152 -10.51 -9.90 -15.91
C CYS A 152 -10.92 -8.43 -15.88
N GLN A 153 -12.18 -8.12 -16.18
CA GLN A 153 -12.72 -6.78 -15.99
C GLN A 153 -12.61 -6.35 -14.53
N LYS A 154 -13.10 -7.17 -13.58
CA LYS A 154 -12.97 -6.87 -12.13
C LYS A 154 -11.53 -6.65 -11.71
N CYS A 155 -10.62 -7.48 -12.21
CA CYS A 155 -9.20 -7.33 -11.93
C CYS A 155 -8.62 -6.01 -12.43
N PHE A 156 -9.01 -5.55 -13.62
CA PHE A 156 -8.54 -4.27 -14.14
C PHE A 156 -9.25 -3.09 -13.50
N ASP A 157 -10.48 -3.24 -13.05
CA ASP A 157 -11.16 -2.21 -12.24
C ASP A 157 -10.44 -2.02 -10.90
N GLU A 158 -9.88 -3.08 -10.32
CA GLU A 158 -9.18 -3.05 -9.04
C GLU A 158 -7.72 -2.57 -9.15
N TYR A 159 -7.00 -3.05 -10.17
CA TYR A 159 -5.54 -2.90 -10.27
C TYR A 159 -5.07 -1.92 -11.34
N CYS A 160 -5.90 -1.60 -12.33
CA CYS A 160 -5.47 -0.69 -13.38
C CYS A 160 -5.50 0.75 -12.89
N TRP A 161 -4.40 1.46 -13.06
CA TRP A 161 -4.43 2.90 -12.91
C TRP A 161 -5.26 3.53 -14.03
N ASP A 162 -6.15 4.43 -13.65
CA ASP A 162 -7.21 5.00 -14.50
C ASP A 162 -6.80 6.29 -15.22
N GLY A 163 -5.59 6.80 -14.96
CA GLY A 163 -5.11 8.07 -15.52
C GLY A 163 -5.30 9.27 -14.58
N SER A 164 -5.86 9.08 -13.38
CA SER A 164 -6.01 10.13 -12.39
C SER A 164 -4.65 10.67 -11.91
N LEU A 165 -4.61 11.96 -11.63
CA LEU A 165 -3.46 12.67 -11.07
C LEU A 165 -3.90 13.38 -9.80
N ASP A 166 -3.00 13.43 -8.82
CA ASP A 166 -3.21 14.12 -7.56
C ASP A 166 -1.95 14.92 -7.21
N THR A 167 -2.13 16.25 -7.13
CA THR A 167 -1.05 17.21 -6.89
C THR A 167 -1.04 17.76 -5.46
N ASP A 168 -1.81 17.19 -4.54
CA ASP A 168 -1.73 17.55 -3.12
C ASP A 168 -0.31 17.26 -2.61
N VAL A 169 0.29 18.21 -1.90
CA VAL A 169 1.63 18.07 -1.32
C VAL A 169 1.63 17.21 -0.05
N SER A 170 0.46 16.97 0.54
CA SER A 170 0.32 16.06 1.67
C SER A 170 0.15 14.63 1.18
N HIS A 171 0.99 13.73 1.72
CA HIS A 171 0.88 12.30 1.50
C HIS A 171 0.88 11.57 2.84
N ASN A 172 0.28 10.38 2.83
CA ASN A 172 0.25 9.50 3.98
C ASN A 172 1.61 8.82 4.18
N ILE A 173 2.06 8.68 5.43
CA ILE A 173 3.41 8.15 5.74
C ILE A 173 3.42 6.80 6.47
N ASN A 174 2.31 6.40 7.08
CA ASN A 174 2.18 5.13 7.81
C ASN A 174 1.45 4.10 6.94
N PHE A 175 1.78 2.83 7.09
CA PHE A 175 1.19 1.76 6.27
C PHE A 175 -0.05 1.16 6.94
N THR A 176 -1.07 0.86 6.14
CA THR A 176 -2.20 -0.01 6.53
C THR A 176 -2.23 -1.21 5.59
N GLU A 177 -3.01 -2.25 5.86
CA GLU A 177 -2.99 -3.46 5.01
C GLU A 177 -3.28 -3.17 3.53
N ASP A 178 -4.16 -2.21 3.23
CA ASP A 178 -4.58 -1.86 1.87
C ASP A 178 -4.19 -0.44 1.41
N GLY A 179 -3.44 0.32 2.22
CA GLY A 179 -3.18 1.72 1.93
C GLY A 179 -2.06 2.35 2.75
N MET A 180 -2.08 3.68 2.78
CA MET A 180 -1.30 4.50 3.68
C MET A 180 -2.23 5.41 4.50
N THR A 181 -1.84 5.76 5.72
CA THR A 181 -2.52 6.73 6.59
C THR A 181 -1.53 7.74 7.22
N ASN A 182 -2.04 8.89 7.67
CA ASN A 182 -1.30 9.84 8.50
C ASN A 182 -1.58 9.66 10.01
N ASP A 183 -2.50 8.77 10.37
CA ASP A 183 -2.77 8.46 11.76
C ASP A 183 -1.60 7.67 12.36
N SER A 184 -1.17 8.03 13.57
CA SER A 184 -0.19 7.24 14.32
C SER A 184 -0.81 5.89 14.67
N ASP A 185 -0.20 4.80 14.20
CA ASP A 185 -0.59 3.41 14.44
C ASP A 185 -1.16 3.20 15.86
N THR A 186 -2.47 3.02 15.94
CA THR A 186 -3.15 2.57 17.16
C THR A 186 -4.17 1.48 16.88
N THR A 187 -3.99 0.63 15.87
CA THR A 187 -4.84 -0.57 15.75
C THR A 187 -4.15 -1.70 14.97
N ASN A 188 -3.58 -2.65 15.71
CA ASN A 188 -3.81 -4.10 15.52
C ASN A 188 -3.10 -4.91 16.62
N ALA A 189 -3.55 -4.74 17.87
CA ALA A 189 -3.49 -5.82 18.86
C ALA A 189 -4.78 -6.62 18.72
N SER A 190 -4.64 -7.87 18.30
CA SER A 190 -5.63 -8.96 18.30
C SER A 190 -6.93 -8.69 19.06
N SER A 191 -8.03 -8.60 18.31
CA SER A 191 -9.38 -8.84 18.79
C SER A 191 -9.46 -10.20 19.48
N GLY A 192 -9.55 -10.20 20.81
CA GLY A 192 -9.59 -11.45 21.57
C GLY A 192 -9.60 -11.27 23.08
N THR A 193 -10.51 -10.47 23.64
CA THR A 193 -11.02 -10.72 25.00
C THR A 193 -12.31 -9.92 25.23
N SER A 194 -13.39 -10.66 25.43
CA SER A 194 -14.70 -10.17 25.85
C SER A 194 -14.62 -9.38 27.16
N SER A 195 -14.92 -8.08 27.11
CA SER A 195 -15.13 -7.26 28.30
C SER A 195 -16.51 -7.58 28.90
N LEU A 196 -16.50 -8.21 30.07
CA LEU A 196 -17.66 -8.27 30.95
C LEU A 196 -17.91 -6.86 31.51
N LEU A 197 -19.16 -6.41 31.39
CA LEU A 197 -19.64 -5.12 31.85
C LEU A 197 -19.45 -4.95 33.37
N SER A 198 -18.88 -3.83 33.80
CA SER A 198 -19.11 -3.27 35.14
C SER A 198 -19.58 -1.83 35.00
N SER A 199 -20.86 -1.63 35.31
CA SER A 199 -21.57 -0.36 35.32
C SER A 199 -20.90 0.67 36.25
N LYS A 200 -20.63 1.87 35.72
CA LYS A 200 -20.36 3.07 36.52
C LYS A 200 -21.67 3.55 37.12
N ASN A 201 -21.69 3.77 38.44
CA ASN A 201 -22.64 4.69 39.05
C ASN A 201 -21.87 5.66 39.94
N SER A 202 -21.89 6.93 39.55
CA SER A 202 -21.47 8.07 40.36
C SER A 202 -22.67 8.99 40.48
N PHE A 203 -23.26 9.16 41.66
CA PHE A 203 -24.06 10.35 41.95
C PHE A 203 -24.21 10.62 43.47
N VAL A 204 -23.75 11.83 43.82
CA VAL A 204 -24.13 12.80 44.88
C VAL A 204 -23.89 12.55 46.37
N ASN A 205 -23.29 13.61 46.90
CA ASN A 205 -22.99 13.98 48.27
C ASN A 205 -24.16 14.81 48.86
N THR A 206 -24.66 14.51 50.06
CA THR A 206 -25.55 15.42 50.82
C THR A 206 -25.35 15.28 52.34
N TRP A 207 -24.74 16.32 52.93
CA TRP A 207 -25.08 17.07 54.16
C TRP A 207 -25.60 16.32 55.42
N GLY A 208 -24.95 16.57 56.57
CA GLY A 208 -25.56 16.34 57.89
C GLY A 208 -24.62 16.52 59.09
N VAL A 209 -24.64 17.71 59.67
CA VAL A 209 -23.98 18.13 60.93
C VAL A 209 -24.56 17.40 62.15
N ILE A 210 -23.73 16.87 63.07
CA ILE A 210 -24.07 16.74 64.50
C ILE A 210 -22.83 17.00 65.38
N ILE A 211 -22.92 18.02 66.22
CA ILE A 211 -22.07 18.29 67.41
C ILE A 211 -22.86 17.81 68.64
N GLY A 212 -22.21 17.13 69.60
CA GLY A 212 -22.82 16.79 70.89
C GLY A 212 -21.85 16.14 71.88
N ILE A 213 -21.60 16.83 73.00
CA ILE A 213 -20.64 16.62 74.10
C ILE A 213 -21.14 15.61 75.15
N PHE A 214 -20.27 14.81 75.78
CA PHE A 214 -20.36 14.31 77.19
C PHE A 214 -18.98 13.72 77.64
N VAL A 215 -18.14 14.45 78.39
CA VAL A 215 -17.86 14.40 79.87
C VAL A 215 -17.17 13.12 80.42
N ILE A 216 -15.85 13.26 80.70
CA ILE A 216 -15.03 13.02 81.93
C ILE A 216 -15.27 11.79 82.86
N CYS A 217 -14.13 11.23 83.35
CA CYS A 217 -13.85 10.36 84.53
C CYS A 217 -13.99 8.83 84.31
N MET A 218 -13.12 7.91 84.75
CA MET A 218 -12.16 7.80 85.88
C MET A 218 -10.98 6.85 85.52
N ILE A 219 -9.74 7.16 85.93
CA ILE A 219 -8.92 6.53 87.01
C ILE A 219 -8.69 5.02 86.86
N GLY A 220 -7.41 4.65 86.83
CA GLY A 220 -6.94 3.31 86.55
C GLY A 220 -6.91 2.32 87.71
N PHE A 221 -6.40 1.16 87.35
CA PHE A 221 -5.67 0.17 88.13
C PHE A 221 -4.59 -0.42 87.22
#